data_AF-A0A9D7XRE2-F1
#
_entry.id   AF-A0A9D7XRE2-F1
#
_cell.length_a   1.000
_cell.length_b   1.000
_cell.length_c   1.000
_cell.angle_alpha   90.00
_cell.angle_beta   90.00
_cell.angle_gamma   90.00
#
_symmetry.space_group_name_H-M   'P 1'
#
loop_
_entity.id
_entity.type
_entity.pdbx_description
1 polymer ?
#
loop_
_entity_poly.entity_id
_entity_poly.type
_entity_poly.pdbx_seq_one_letter_code
_entity_poly.pdbx_strand_id
1 'polypeptide(L)'
;MRPHIYIRLIGIKIHSFHFFGVLGYMLGTLLGVVLASQLNLKPLIVLLMAGIGAATFFLLAFLGKWITRQETIVYYHHEISILLLCTLYLYLIKQPILPYLDITLIGIGTFLAFGRIGCYSVGCCHGKPHKHGVKYGQQHVDTGFTWFYKDIPLLPVQLIESAYVFLTVLISVVLLLNGAIPGTVIIVYTVVYGSMRYALEFLRGDPERPLWHGLSEAQWTTLALTSLTLVMSTINWLPFYSWHWIILLAMMIISLFTIYTSYRHPEYQLFSPPHIRQLAEGLDMLEKTNTHSERGTLVNIYTTQAGLNLSYGVIGTESNKQYFTFSLKNKQIMNKQMAHKMAQLIGLIKNLSGQFTLVEKQNGIYHLIFVKNRLVHQFHSQTL
;
A
#
# COMPACT_ATOMS: atom_id res chain seq x y z
N MET A 1 10.88 -15.78 -2.97
CA MET A 1 9.62 -16.35 -3.51
C MET A 1 9.23 -15.56 -4.74
N ARG A 2 8.64 -16.16 -5.79
CA ARG A 2 8.05 -15.41 -6.91
C ARG A 2 6.55 -15.27 -6.66
N PRO A 3 5.93 -14.12 -7.00
CA PRO A 3 4.50 -13.95 -6.81
C PRO A 3 3.74 -14.81 -7.82
N HIS A 4 2.73 -15.52 -7.32
CA HIS A 4 1.87 -16.38 -8.13
C HIS A 4 0.41 -16.05 -7.82
N ILE A 5 -0.34 -15.64 -8.83
CA ILE A 5 -1.76 -15.23 -8.73
C ILE A 5 -2.66 -16.42 -8.38
N TYR A 6 -2.25 -17.63 -8.76
CA TYR A 6 -3.00 -18.85 -8.50
C TYR A 6 -2.16 -19.88 -7.79
N ILE A 7 -2.78 -20.56 -6.83
CA ILE A 7 -2.25 -21.77 -6.19
C ILE A 7 -3.00 -22.96 -6.79
N ARG A 8 -2.26 -24.04 -7.09
CA ARG A 8 -2.87 -25.31 -7.49
C ARG A 8 -2.95 -26.23 -6.28
N LEU A 9 -4.17 -26.61 -5.91
CA LEU A 9 -4.44 -27.60 -4.88
C LEU A 9 -5.28 -28.72 -5.49
N ILE A 10 -4.75 -29.94 -5.49
CA ILE A 10 -5.46 -31.16 -5.95
C ILE A 10 -6.07 -30.94 -7.36
N GLY A 11 -5.30 -30.34 -8.27
CA GLY A 11 -5.72 -30.05 -9.65
C GLY A 11 -6.60 -28.80 -9.83
N ILE A 12 -7.11 -28.18 -8.77
CA ILE A 12 -7.96 -26.97 -8.84
C ILE A 12 -7.08 -25.71 -8.75
N LYS A 13 -7.32 -24.74 -9.64
CA LYS A 13 -6.71 -23.41 -9.57
C LYS A 13 -7.54 -22.50 -8.67
N ILE A 14 -6.93 -22.04 -7.58
CA ILE A 14 -7.56 -21.14 -6.61
C ILE A 14 -6.79 -19.81 -6.64
N HIS A 15 -7.51 -18.69 -6.63
CA HIS A 15 -6.89 -17.37 -6.56
C HIS A 15 -6.16 -17.20 -5.22
N SER A 16 -4.86 -16.90 -5.27
CA SER A 16 -3.97 -16.88 -4.09
C SER A 16 -4.45 -15.91 -3.02
N PHE A 17 -4.99 -14.75 -3.41
CA PHE A 17 -5.54 -13.78 -2.46
C PHE A 17 -6.69 -14.36 -1.64
N HIS A 18 -7.62 -15.08 -2.28
CA HIS A 18 -8.74 -15.72 -1.58
C HIS A 18 -8.28 -16.89 -0.73
N PHE A 19 -7.35 -17.70 -1.25
CA PHE A 19 -6.79 -18.82 -0.50
C PHE A 19 -6.17 -18.35 0.82
N PHE A 20 -5.28 -17.37 0.78
CA PHE A 20 -4.64 -16.85 1.98
C PHE A 20 -5.62 -16.12 2.91
N GLY A 21 -6.61 -15.40 2.37
CA GLY A 21 -7.66 -14.77 3.17
C GLY A 21 -8.49 -15.80 3.95
N VAL A 22 -8.96 -16.86 3.29
CA VAL A 22 -9.73 -17.94 3.93
C VAL A 22 -8.86 -18.70 4.94
N LEU A 23 -7.63 -19.03 4.57
CA LEU A 23 -6.69 -19.71 5.46
C LEU A 23 -6.44 -18.87 6.73
N GLY A 24 -6.17 -17.58 6.58
CA GLY A 24 -5.97 -16.66 7.70
C GLY A 24 -7.19 -16.54 8.61
N TYR A 25 -8.39 -16.47 8.03
CA TYR A 25 -9.64 -16.44 8.80
C TYR A 25 -9.87 -17.73 9.59
N MET A 26 -9.66 -18.90 8.95
CA MET A 26 -9.81 -20.20 9.61
C MET A 26 -8.80 -20.38 10.74
N LEU A 27 -7.52 -20.08 10.50
CA LEU A 27 -6.46 -20.18 11.51
C LEU A 27 -6.65 -19.17 12.64
N GLY A 28 -7.04 -17.93 12.33
CA GLY A 28 -7.32 -16.91 13.33
C GLY A 28 -8.52 -17.28 14.23
N THR A 29 -9.58 -17.83 13.63
CA THR A 29 -10.75 -18.31 14.37
C THR A 29 -10.41 -19.51 15.26
N LEU A 30 -9.67 -20.49 14.71
CA LEU A 30 -9.20 -21.65 15.46
C LEU A 30 -8.33 -21.23 16.65
N LEU A 31 -7.36 -20.35 16.41
CA LEU A 31 -6.50 -19.80 17.47
C LEU A 31 -7.33 -19.10 18.55
N GLY A 32 -8.30 -18.28 18.15
CA GLY A 32 -9.17 -17.60 19.11
C GLY A 32 -10.02 -18.57 19.96
N VAL A 33 -10.53 -19.65 19.36
CA VAL A 33 -11.27 -20.71 20.07
C VAL A 33 -10.38 -21.45 21.07
N VAL A 34 -9.14 -21.77 20.68
CA VAL A 34 -8.15 -22.40 21.57
C VAL A 34 -7.82 -21.47 22.74
N LEU A 35 -7.54 -20.20 22.47
CA LEU A 35 -7.24 -19.20 23.50
C LEU A 35 -8.42 -18.99 24.45
N ALA A 36 -9.64 -18.90 23.95
CA ALA A 36 -10.82 -18.79 24.81
C ALA A 36 -10.92 -19.98 25.77
N SER A 37 -10.69 -21.20 25.27
CA SER A 37 -10.69 -22.41 26.09
C SER A 37 -9.60 -22.36 27.17
N GLN A 38 -8.38 -21.94 26.82
CA GLN A 38 -7.26 -21.83 27.75
C GLN A 38 -7.45 -20.72 28.80
N LEU A 39 -8.17 -19.66 28.45
CA LEU A 39 -8.45 -18.51 29.32
C LEU A 39 -9.76 -18.66 30.10
N ASN A 40 -10.38 -19.84 30.12
CA ASN A 40 -11.67 -20.12 30.77
C ASN A 40 -12.83 -19.22 30.26
N LEU A 41 -12.76 -18.78 29.00
CA LEU A 41 -13.81 -18.08 28.28
C LEU A 41 -14.61 -19.07 27.43
N LYS A 42 -15.82 -18.69 26.99
CA LYS A 42 -16.70 -19.56 26.21
C LYS A 42 -16.29 -19.55 24.73
N PRO A 43 -15.82 -20.67 24.15
CA PRO A 43 -15.36 -20.67 22.76
C PRO A 43 -16.48 -20.42 21.74
N LEU A 44 -17.72 -20.78 22.09
CA LEU A 44 -18.90 -20.48 21.27
C LEU A 44 -19.07 -18.97 21.04
N ILE A 45 -18.76 -18.13 22.02
CA ILE A 45 -18.84 -16.67 21.87
C ILE A 45 -17.83 -16.20 20.82
N VAL A 46 -16.60 -16.74 20.83
CA VAL A 46 -15.59 -16.42 19.82
C VAL A 46 -16.03 -16.84 18.41
N LEU A 47 -16.64 -18.02 18.27
CA LEU A 47 -17.20 -18.46 16.99
C LEU A 47 -18.30 -17.52 16.49
N LEU A 48 -19.21 -17.09 17.36
CA LEU A 48 -20.26 -16.14 17.01
C LEU A 48 -19.68 -14.77 16.63
N MET A 49 -18.66 -14.29 17.35
CA MET A 49 -17.94 -13.06 17.02
C MET A 49 -17.19 -13.17 15.68
N ALA A 50 -16.58 -14.32 15.38
CA ALA A 50 -15.96 -14.57 14.08
C ALA A 50 -17.00 -14.56 12.94
N GLY A 51 -18.22 -15.06 13.20
CA GLY A 51 -19.36 -14.96 12.30
C GLY A 51 -19.81 -13.50 12.08
N ILE A 52 -19.96 -12.72 13.15
CA ILE A 52 -20.24 -11.27 13.08
C ILE A 52 -19.15 -10.56 12.29
N GLY A 53 -17.88 -10.89 12.54
CA GLY A 53 -16.73 -10.32 11.85
C GLY A 53 -16.77 -10.58 10.34
N ALA A 54 -17.01 -11.83 9.94
CA ALA A 54 -17.15 -12.19 8.53
C ALA A 54 -18.35 -11.51 7.87
N ALA A 55 -19.53 -11.52 8.52
CA ALA A 55 -20.72 -10.87 8.00
C ALA A 55 -20.50 -9.36 7.82
N THR A 56 -19.89 -8.70 8.81
CA THR A 56 -19.53 -7.28 8.75
C THR A 56 -18.56 -7.01 7.61
N PHE A 57 -17.54 -7.86 7.44
CA PHE A 57 -16.57 -7.70 6.37
C PHE A 57 -17.22 -7.73 4.98
N PHE A 58 -18.04 -8.75 4.71
CA PHE A 58 -18.73 -8.88 3.42
C PHE A 58 -19.78 -7.79 3.20
N LEU A 59 -20.50 -7.39 4.26
CA LEU A 59 -21.46 -6.30 4.18
C LEU A 59 -20.78 -4.98 3.81
N LEU A 60 -19.68 -4.63 4.46
CA LEU A 60 -18.94 -3.40 4.15
C LEU A 60 -18.30 -3.44 2.76
N ALA A 61 -17.75 -4.58 2.35
CA ALA A 61 -17.22 -4.75 1.00
C ALA A 61 -18.32 -4.57 -0.06
N PHE A 62 -19.50 -5.16 0.18
CA PHE A 62 -20.66 -5.02 -0.70
C PHE A 62 -21.18 -3.58 -0.77
N LEU A 63 -21.38 -2.93 0.38
CA LEU A 63 -21.84 -1.55 0.46
C LEU A 63 -20.83 -0.57 -0.17
N GLY A 64 -19.55 -0.79 0.08
CA GLY A 64 -18.47 -0.03 -0.54
C GLY A 64 -18.56 -0.11 -2.06
N LYS A 65 -18.64 -1.34 -2.61
CA LYS A 65 -18.82 -1.57 -4.04
C LYS A 65 -20.10 -0.92 -4.59
N TRP A 66 -21.20 -0.99 -3.85
CA TRP A 66 -22.47 -0.38 -4.25
C TRP A 66 -22.37 1.15 -4.37
N ILE A 67 -21.69 1.79 -3.42
CA ILE A 67 -21.56 3.26 -3.35
C ILE A 67 -20.51 3.76 -4.33
N THR A 68 -19.30 3.20 -4.32
CA THR A 68 -18.16 3.70 -5.10
C THR A 68 -18.09 3.11 -6.50
N ARG A 69 -18.92 2.08 -6.80
CA ARG A 69 -18.84 1.24 -8.01
C ARG A 69 -17.50 0.55 -8.20
N GLN A 70 -16.63 0.55 -7.19
CA GLN A 70 -15.31 -0.06 -7.19
C GLN A 70 -15.11 -0.90 -5.94
N GLU A 71 -14.39 -2.01 -6.07
CA GLU A 71 -14.05 -2.84 -4.92
C GLU A 71 -12.85 -2.24 -4.17
N THR A 72 -13.12 -1.36 -3.21
CA THR A 72 -12.10 -0.76 -2.35
C THR A 72 -12.21 -1.32 -0.94
N ILE A 73 -11.29 -2.21 -0.56
CA ILE A 73 -11.24 -2.78 0.79
C ILE A 73 -10.21 -2.01 1.61
N VAL A 74 -10.69 -1.12 2.48
CA VAL A 74 -9.85 -0.39 3.43
C VAL A 74 -9.84 -1.12 4.77
N TYR A 75 -8.66 -1.59 5.16
CA TYR A 75 -8.45 -2.43 6.34
C TYR A 75 -9.01 -1.80 7.64
N TYR A 76 -8.65 -0.54 7.95
CA TYR A 76 -9.07 0.10 9.20
C TYR A 76 -10.59 0.27 9.33
N HIS A 77 -11.30 0.55 8.24
CA HIS A 77 -12.77 0.64 8.28
C HIS A 77 -13.40 -0.68 8.71
N HIS A 78 -12.89 -1.79 8.17
CA HIS A 78 -13.41 -3.12 8.50
C HIS A 78 -13.05 -3.51 9.93
N GLU A 79 -11.80 -3.29 10.34
CA GLU A 79 -11.36 -3.57 11.71
C GLU A 79 -12.19 -2.81 12.75
N ILE A 80 -12.33 -1.48 12.60
CA ILE A 80 -13.07 -0.65 13.54
C ILE A 80 -14.54 -1.09 13.63
N SER A 81 -15.20 -1.32 12.49
CA SER A 81 -16.59 -1.77 12.48
C SER A 81 -16.78 -3.15 13.11
N ILE A 82 -15.86 -4.09 12.87
CA ILE A 82 -15.89 -5.42 13.49
C ILE A 82 -15.74 -5.29 15.01
N LEU A 83 -14.78 -4.51 15.49
CA LEU A 83 -14.58 -4.30 16.93
C LEU A 83 -15.79 -3.63 17.60
N LEU A 84 -16.41 -2.65 16.94
CA LEU A 84 -17.62 -1.99 17.45
C LEU A 84 -18.81 -2.95 17.53
N LEU A 85 -19.06 -3.74 16.49
CA LEU A 85 -20.17 -4.71 16.49
C LEU A 85 -19.94 -5.87 17.45
N CYS A 86 -18.70 -6.36 17.58
CA CYS A 86 -18.31 -7.32 18.60
C CYS A 86 -18.49 -6.75 20.01
N THR A 87 -18.11 -5.50 20.25
CA THR A 87 -18.32 -4.81 21.54
C THR A 87 -19.81 -4.70 21.86
N LEU A 88 -20.63 -4.27 20.90
CA LEU A 88 -22.08 -4.18 21.06
C LEU A 88 -22.68 -5.57 21.37
N TYR A 89 -22.28 -6.59 20.62
CA TYR A 89 -22.74 -7.96 20.85
C TYR A 89 -22.41 -8.43 22.27
N LEU A 90 -21.15 -8.29 22.71
CA LEU A 90 -20.69 -8.67 24.05
C LEU A 90 -21.42 -7.91 25.16
N TYR A 91 -21.66 -6.61 24.95
CA TYR A 91 -22.45 -5.78 25.85
C TYR A 91 -23.88 -6.30 26.00
N LEU A 92 -24.56 -6.63 24.88
CA LEU A 92 -25.93 -7.13 24.88
C LEU A 92 -26.06 -8.49 25.59
N ILE A 93 -25.06 -9.37 25.45
CA ILE A 93 -25.05 -10.68 26.11
C ILE A 93 -24.40 -10.67 27.51
N LYS A 94 -24.04 -9.48 28.02
CA LYS A 94 -23.45 -9.26 29.36
C LYS A 94 -22.19 -10.09 29.61
N GLN A 95 -21.30 -10.16 28.62
CA GLN A 95 -20.02 -10.87 28.71
C GLN A 95 -18.85 -9.88 28.87
N PRO A 96 -17.72 -10.30 29.48
CA PRO A 96 -16.58 -9.41 29.71
C PRO A 96 -15.99 -8.95 28.37
N ILE A 97 -16.06 -7.64 28.08
CA ILE A 97 -15.75 -7.11 26.75
C ILE A 97 -14.26 -7.27 26.40
N LEU A 98 -13.36 -6.76 27.25
CA LEU A 98 -11.94 -6.66 26.93
C LEU A 98 -11.25 -8.00 26.63
N PRO A 99 -11.45 -9.08 27.43
CA PRO A 99 -10.84 -10.38 27.13
C PRO A 99 -11.24 -10.96 25.77
N TYR A 100 -12.51 -10.80 25.37
CA TYR A 100 -12.97 -11.28 24.07
C TYR A 100 -12.47 -10.39 22.91
N LEU A 101 -12.35 -9.07 23.12
CA LEU A 101 -11.76 -8.17 22.11
C LEU A 101 -10.27 -8.43 21.90
N ASP A 102 -9.52 -8.73 22.96
CA ASP A 102 -8.12 -9.13 22.86
C ASP A 102 -7.95 -10.40 21.99
N ILE A 103 -8.80 -11.41 22.20
CA ILE A 103 -8.82 -12.62 21.37
C ILE A 103 -9.22 -12.29 19.92
N THR A 104 -10.21 -11.41 19.75
CA THR A 104 -10.67 -10.98 18.42
C THR A 104 -9.56 -10.32 17.62
N LEU A 105 -8.76 -9.46 18.25
CA LEU A 105 -7.62 -8.80 17.61
C LEU A 105 -6.51 -9.79 17.24
N ILE A 106 -6.28 -10.85 18.02
CA ILE A 106 -5.38 -11.95 17.63
C ILE A 106 -5.90 -12.65 16.36
N GLY A 107 -7.22 -12.89 16.29
CA GLY A 107 -7.88 -13.44 15.10
C GLY A 107 -7.73 -12.54 13.88
N ILE A 108 -8.02 -11.23 14.03
CA ILE A 108 -7.88 -10.22 12.97
C ILE A 108 -6.44 -10.09 12.52
N GLY A 109 -5.48 -10.05 13.46
CA GLY A 109 -4.05 -10.02 13.16
C GLY A 109 -3.60 -11.24 12.38
N THR A 110 -4.06 -12.43 12.76
CA THR A 110 -3.76 -13.67 12.00
C THR A 110 -4.31 -13.58 10.59
N PHE A 111 -5.58 -13.17 10.44
CA PHE A 111 -6.20 -12.94 9.13
C PHE A 111 -5.40 -11.95 8.29
N LEU A 112 -5.00 -10.81 8.87
CA LEU A 112 -4.22 -9.78 8.20
C LEU A 112 -2.84 -10.31 7.76
N ALA A 113 -2.15 -11.06 8.62
CA ALA A 113 -0.82 -11.57 8.33
C ALA A 113 -0.81 -12.45 7.07
N PHE A 114 -1.78 -13.38 6.96
CA PHE A 114 -1.97 -14.17 5.74
C PHE A 114 -2.53 -13.34 4.58
N GLY A 115 -3.47 -12.43 4.84
CA GLY A 115 -4.00 -11.51 3.84
C GLY A 115 -2.92 -10.71 3.13
N ARG A 116 -1.87 -10.28 3.84
CA ARG A 116 -0.70 -9.61 3.26
C ARG A 116 0.17 -10.51 2.38
N ILE A 117 0.24 -11.82 2.66
CA ILE A 117 0.85 -12.80 1.75
C ILE A 117 -0.02 -12.94 0.48
N GLY A 118 -1.35 -12.88 0.64
CA GLY A 118 -2.29 -12.73 -0.47
C GLY A 118 -2.00 -11.47 -1.30
N CYS A 119 -1.86 -10.31 -0.66
CA CYS A 119 -1.53 -9.04 -1.34
C CYS A 119 -0.22 -9.14 -2.13
N TYR A 120 0.81 -9.76 -1.54
CA TYR A 120 2.08 -10.04 -2.20
C TYR A 120 1.90 -10.87 -3.48
N SER A 121 0.99 -11.84 -3.47
CA SER A 121 0.76 -12.76 -4.59
C SER A 121 0.11 -12.09 -5.81
N VAL A 122 -0.67 -11.03 -5.58
CA VAL A 122 -1.37 -10.28 -6.65
C VAL A 122 -0.71 -8.94 -6.98
N GLY A 123 0.26 -8.51 -6.17
CA GLY A 123 0.99 -7.27 -6.35
C GLY A 123 0.29 -6.01 -5.84
N CYS A 124 -0.79 -6.14 -5.06
CA CYS A 124 -1.43 -4.97 -4.44
C CYS A 124 -0.65 -4.51 -3.20
N CYS A 125 -0.78 -3.22 -2.85
CA CYS A 125 -0.06 -2.60 -1.74
C CYS A 125 1.47 -2.78 -1.81
N HIS A 126 2.08 -2.72 -3.00
CA HIS A 126 3.53 -2.86 -3.11
C HIS A 126 4.29 -1.62 -2.59
N GLY A 127 5.59 -1.78 -2.36
CA GLY A 127 6.47 -0.66 -2.02
C GLY A 127 6.98 0.09 -3.26
N LYS A 128 7.81 1.10 -3.02
CA LYS A 128 8.48 1.88 -4.07
C LYS A 128 9.42 1.01 -4.92
N PRO A 129 9.73 1.43 -6.17
CA PRO A 129 10.75 0.77 -6.98
C PRO A 129 12.09 0.67 -6.26
N HIS A 130 12.72 -0.51 -6.33
CA HIS A 130 13.98 -0.78 -5.66
C HIS A 130 14.75 -1.91 -6.35
N LYS A 131 16.08 -1.76 -6.46
CA LYS A 131 16.96 -2.70 -7.18
C LYS A 131 16.81 -4.17 -6.76
N HIS A 132 16.58 -4.43 -5.47
CA HIS A 132 16.42 -5.77 -4.91
C HIS A 132 14.93 -6.12 -4.65
N GLY A 133 14.02 -5.52 -5.41
CA GLY A 133 12.59 -5.74 -5.29
C GLY A 133 12.09 -6.99 -6.03
N VAL A 134 10.79 -7.23 -5.91
CA VAL A 134 10.05 -8.29 -6.62
C VAL A 134 9.36 -7.70 -7.83
N LYS A 135 9.35 -8.45 -8.95
CA LYS A 135 8.74 -8.04 -10.21
C LYS A 135 7.37 -8.69 -10.39
N TYR A 136 6.45 -7.96 -10.99
CA TYR A 136 5.12 -8.43 -11.37
C TYR A 136 4.97 -8.34 -12.89
N GLY A 137 4.66 -9.48 -13.52
CA GLY A 137 4.56 -9.59 -14.98
C GLY A 137 3.16 -9.31 -15.54
N GLN A 138 2.98 -9.53 -16.85
CA GLN A 138 1.74 -9.26 -17.58
C GLN A 138 0.49 -9.87 -16.93
N GLN A 139 0.59 -11.12 -16.46
CA GLN A 139 -0.53 -11.82 -15.81
C GLN A 139 -1.11 -11.03 -14.62
N HIS A 140 -0.28 -10.26 -13.90
CA HIS A 140 -0.74 -9.45 -12.78
C HIS A 140 -1.48 -8.20 -13.28
N VAL A 141 -0.97 -7.58 -14.35
CA VAL A 141 -1.60 -6.42 -15.00
C VAL A 141 -3.01 -6.80 -15.48
N ASP A 142 -3.15 -7.98 -16.09
CA ASP A 142 -4.44 -8.50 -16.57
C ASP A 142 -5.47 -8.68 -15.43
N THR A 143 -5.00 -8.76 -14.18
CA THR A 143 -5.84 -8.87 -12.96
C THR A 143 -5.96 -7.57 -12.17
N GLY A 144 -5.53 -6.42 -12.72
CA GLY A 144 -5.69 -5.10 -12.11
C GLY A 144 -4.44 -4.53 -11.42
N PHE A 145 -3.27 -5.15 -11.59
CA PHE A 145 -2.00 -4.54 -11.15
C PHE A 145 -1.65 -3.31 -12.01
N THR A 146 -1.00 -2.31 -11.39
CA THR A 146 -0.57 -1.07 -12.04
C THR A 146 0.32 -1.32 -13.26
N TRP A 147 -0.21 -1.07 -14.47
CA TRP A 147 0.42 -1.45 -15.74
C TRP A 147 1.82 -0.85 -15.95
N PHE A 148 2.06 0.40 -15.53
CA PHE A 148 3.36 1.07 -15.70
C PHE A 148 4.43 0.60 -14.70
N TYR A 149 4.08 -0.28 -13.76
CA TYR A 149 5.03 -0.97 -12.88
C TYR A 149 5.32 -2.42 -13.33
N LYS A 150 4.82 -2.83 -14.50
CA LYS A 150 5.11 -4.15 -15.07
C LYS A 150 6.62 -4.38 -15.20
N ASP A 151 7.08 -5.52 -14.69
CA ASP A 151 8.48 -5.98 -14.70
C ASP A 151 9.49 -5.06 -13.97
N ILE A 152 8.98 -4.05 -13.25
CA ILE A 152 9.77 -3.15 -12.40
C ILE A 152 9.94 -3.82 -11.03
N PRO A 153 11.16 -3.89 -10.47
CA PRO A 153 11.36 -4.49 -9.15
C PRO A 153 10.86 -3.53 -8.06
N LEU A 154 9.92 -3.99 -7.22
CA LEU A 154 9.25 -3.21 -6.18
C LEU A 154 9.56 -3.80 -4.80
N LEU A 155 9.71 -2.95 -3.78
CA LEU A 155 9.90 -3.44 -2.40
C LEU A 155 8.70 -4.29 -1.95
N PRO A 156 8.92 -5.52 -1.44
CA PRO A 156 7.84 -6.40 -1.00
C PRO A 156 7.35 -6.02 0.42
N VAL A 157 6.89 -4.78 0.58
CA VAL A 157 6.41 -4.24 1.87
C VAL A 157 5.31 -5.12 2.48
N GLN A 158 4.54 -5.82 1.65
CA GLN A 158 3.50 -6.75 2.12
C GLN A 158 4.08 -7.91 2.96
N LEU A 159 5.24 -8.47 2.57
CA LEU A 159 5.87 -9.54 3.34
C LEU A 159 6.49 -9.02 4.64
N ILE A 160 7.04 -7.81 4.61
CA ILE A 160 7.54 -7.13 5.81
C ILE A 160 6.39 -6.90 6.81
N GLU A 161 5.26 -6.39 6.32
CA GLU A 161 4.06 -6.20 7.13
C GLU A 161 3.51 -7.53 7.66
N SER A 162 3.44 -8.57 6.82
CA SER A 162 3.01 -9.91 7.22
C SER A 162 3.86 -10.45 8.38
N ALA A 163 5.18 -10.42 8.24
CA ALA A 163 6.11 -10.86 9.29
C ALA A 163 5.95 -10.07 10.59
N TYR A 164 5.78 -8.75 10.49
CA TYR A 164 5.57 -7.92 11.68
C TYR A 164 4.23 -8.20 12.36
N VAL A 165 3.15 -8.36 11.59
CA VAL A 165 1.83 -8.71 12.15
C VAL A 165 1.88 -10.08 12.81
N PHE A 166 2.54 -11.07 12.21
CA PHE A 166 2.76 -12.38 12.85
C PHE A 166 3.50 -12.26 14.18
N LEU A 167 4.54 -11.42 14.24
CA LEU A 167 5.26 -11.17 15.49
C LEU A 167 4.36 -10.50 16.53
N THR A 168 3.54 -9.51 16.15
CA THR A 168 2.57 -8.87 17.03
C THR A 168 1.54 -9.88 17.55
N VAL A 169 1.03 -10.77 16.70
CA VAL A 169 0.11 -11.85 17.09
C VAL A 169 0.78 -12.79 18.09
N LEU A 170 2.01 -13.22 17.82
CA LEU A 170 2.76 -14.12 18.71
C LEU A 170 2.98 -13.48 20.08
N ILE A 171 3.43 -12.21 20.11
CA ILE A 171 3.61 -11.46 21.36
C ILE A 171 2.29 -11.38 22.12
N SER A 172 1.18 -11.03 21.45
CA SER A 172 -0.14 -10.94 22.07
C SER A 172 -0.62 -12.27 22.64
N VAL A 173 -0.42 -13.38 21.93
CA VAL A 173 -0.71 -14.73 22.42
C VAL A 173 0.09 -15.03 23.69
N VAL A 174 1.41 -14.80 23.65
CA VAL A 174 2.28 -15.02 24.81
C VAL A 174 1.84 -14.16 26.00
N LEU A 175 1.51 -12.89 25.79
CA LEU A 175 1.03 -12.00 26.85
C LEU A 175 -0.26 -12.52 27.48
N LEU A 176 -1.26 -12.92 26.68
CA LEU A 176 -2.52 -13.44 27.22
C LEU A 176 -2.32 -14.73 28.02
N LEU A 177 -1.50 -15.66 27.51
CA LEU A 177 -1.24 -16.93 28.20
C LEU A 177 -0.44 -16.75 29.49
N ASN A 178 0.30 -15.65 29.63
CA ASN A 178 1.01 -15.28 30.86
C ASN A 178 0.16 -14.37 31.78
N GLY A 179 -1.15 -14.28 31.57
CA GLY A 179 -2.06 -13.56 32.46
C GLY A 179 -1.98 -12.03 32.33
N ALA A 180 -1.65 -11.51 31.15
CA ALA A 180 -1.72 -10.07 30.89
C ALA A 180 -3.12 -9.50 31.21
N ILE A 181 -3.15 -8.25 31.65
CA ILE A 181 -4.38 -7.55 32.02
C ILE A 181 -5.29 -7.45 30.78
N PRO A 182 -6.60 -7.73 30.89
CA PRO A 182 -7.53 -7.55 29.78
C PRO A 182 -7.46 -6.15 29.16
N GLY A 183 -7.39 -6.08 27.83
CA GLY A 183 -7.18 -4.87 27.05
C GLY A 183 -5.72 -4.61 26.69
N THR A 184 -4.77 -5.43 27.19
CA THR A 184 -3.35 -5.29 26.82
C THR A 184 -3.13 -5.55 25.33
N VAL A 185 -3.84 -6.52 24.74
CA VAL A 185 -3.68 -6.85 23.32
C VAL A 185 -4.25 -5.74 22.44
N ILE A 186 -5.34 -5.08 22.86
CA ILE A 186 -5.83 -3.86 22.19
C ILE A 186 -4.70 -2.84 22.06
N ILE A 187 -3.98 -2.53 23.15
CA ILE A 187 -2.90 -1.55 23.13
C ILE A 187 -1.72 -2.03 22.27
N VAL A 188 -1.32 -3.30 22.41
CA VAL A 188 -0.25 -3.87 21.59
C VAL A 188 -0.61 -3.76 20.10
N TYR A 189 -1.84 -4.08 19.72
CA TYR A 189 -2.26 -4.01 18.34
C TYR A 189 -2.35 -2.56 17.81
N THR A 190 -3.04 -1.66 18.53
CA THR A 190 -3.24 -0.28 18.06
C THR A 190 -1.97 0.55 18.09
N VAL A 191 -1.01 0.24 18.97
CA VAL A 191 0.23 1.01 19.12
C VAL A 191 1.43 0.34 18.44
N VAL A 192 1.67 -0.96 18.67
CA VAL A 192 2.84 -1.66 18.09
C VAL A 192 2.60 -1.93 16.62
N TYR A 193 1.52 -2.63 16.25
CA TYR A 193 1.19 -2.80 14.84
C TYR A 193 0.84 -1.46 14.17
N GLY A 194 0.09 -0.58 14.84
CA GLY A 194 -0.21 0.77 14.33
C GLY A 194 1.05 1.56 13.97
N SER A 195 2.05 1.65 14.85
CA SER A 195 3.29 2.39 14.57
C SER A 195 4.10 1.81 13.41
N MET A 196 4.16 0.48 13.30
CA MET A 196 4.78 -0.14 12.12
C MET A 196 3.99 0.13 10.85
N ARG A 197 2.66 0.05 10.90
CA ARG A 197 1.79 0.38 9.77
C ARG A 197 2.05 1.82 9.32
N TYR A 198 2.11 2.77 10.25
CA TYR A 198 2.46 4.17 10.01
C TYR A 198 3.83 4.33 9.35
N ALA A 199 4.85 3.59 9.80
CA ALA A 199 6.20 3.62 9.22
C ALA A 199 6.24 3.04 7.80
N LEU A 200 5.57 1.91 7.57
CA LEU A 200 5.53 1.26 6.27
C LEU A 200 4.86 2.11 5.19
N GLU A 201 3.96 3.02 5.54
CA GLU A 201 3.34 3.97 4.59
C GLU A 201 4.37 4.82 3.85
N PHE A 202 5.49 5.17 4.48
CA PHE A 202 6.55 5.91 3.79
C PHE A 202 7.29 5.08 2.72
N LEU A 203 7.25 3.75 2.83
CA LEU A 203 7.87 2.81 1.89
C LEU A 203 6.93 2.40 0.74
N ARG A 204 5.64 2.73 0.84
CA ARG A 204 4.61 2.34 -0.11
C ARG A 204 4.76 3.06 -1.44
N GLY A 205 4.45 2.34 -2.52
CA GLY A 205 4.56 2.80 -3.90
C GLY A 205 3.27 2.67 -4.70
N ASP A 206 2.16 2.27 -4.07
CA ASP A 206 0.85 2.15 -4.70
C ASP A 206 0.31 3.54 -5.11
N PRO A 207 0.06 3.78 -6.41
CA PRO A 207 -0.25 5.10 -6.95
C PRO A 207 -1.66 5.59 -6.60
N GLU A 208 -2.55 4.67 -6.25
CA GLU A 208 -3.97 4.96 -5.96
C GLU A 208 -4.18 5.49 -4.55
N ARG A 209 -3.12 5.54 -3.75
CA ARG A 209 -3.23 5.86 -2.34
C ARG A 209 -3.45 7.36 -2.11
N PRO A 210 -4.55 7.76 -1.45
CA PRO A 210 -4.78 9.15 -1.14
C PRO A 210 -3.77 9.66 -0.11
N LEU A 211 -3.23 10.85 -0.36
CA LEU A 211 -2.35 11.57 0.55
C LEU A 211 -2.99 12.90 0.91
N TRP A 212 -3.03 13.21 2.20
CA TRP A 212 -3.52 14.47 2.75
C TRP A 212 -2.43 15.11 3.60
N HIS A 213 -2.00 16.32 3.22
CA HIS A 213 -0.84 17.02 3.81
C HIS A 213 0.45 16.19 3.83
N GLY A 214 0.61 15.32 2.83
CA GLY A 214 1.76 14.44 2.67
C GLY A 214 1.71 13.16 3.49
N LEU A 215 0.68 12.95 4.31
CA LEU A 215 0.43 11.72 5.06
C LEU A 215 -0.72 10.92 4.42
N SER A 216 -0.64 9.59 4.49
CA SER A 216 -1.71 8.70 4.01
C SER A 216 -2.90 8.66 4.98
N GLU A 217 -4.07 8.24 4.48
CA GLU A 217 -5.24 7.95 5.32
C GLU A 217 -4.88 6.99 6.46
N ALA A 218 -4.12 5.92 6.17
CA ALA A 218 -3.69 4.97 7.20
C ALA A 218 -2.82 5.59 8.30
N GLN A 219 -2.00 6.60 7.99
CA GLN A 219 -1.20 7.32 8.99
C GLN A 219 -2.09 8.18 9.90
N TRP A 220 -3.04 8.91 9.32
CA TRP A 220 -4.03 9.68 10.07
C TRP A 220 -4.86 8.79 10.99
N THR A 221 -5.37 7.67 10.45
CA THR A 221 -6.15 6.71 11.22
C THR A 221 -5.33 6.06 12.32
N THR A 222 -4.04 5.77 12.09
CA THR A 222 -3.13 5.30 13.16
C THR A 222 -3.01 6.32 14.28
N LEU A 223 -2.72 7.59 13.95
CA LEU A 223 -2.60 8.66 14.95
C LEU A 223 -3.88 8.80 15.78
N ALA A 224 -5.04 8.74 15.13
CA ALA A 224 -6.34 8.81 15.79
C ALA A 224 -6.58 7.63 16.73
N LEU A 225 -6.34 6.39 16.26
CA LEU A 225 -6.53 5.18 17.06
C LEU A 225 -5.54 5.08 18.23
N THR A 226 -4.27 5.45 18.03
CA THR A 226 -3.28 5.50 19.11
C THR A 226 -3.64 6.58 20.14
N SER A 227 -4.10 7.76 19.69
CA SER A 227 -4.57 8.82 20.60
C SER A 227 -5.80 8.37 21.40
N LEU A 228 -6.77 7.73 20.75
CA LEU A 228 -7.95 7.17 21.40
C LEU A 228 -7.56 6.11 22.44
N THR A 229 -6.62 5.22 22.10
CA THR A 229 -6.09 4.19 23.00
C THR A 229 -5.45 4.83 24.24
N LEU A 230 -4.67 5.90 24.07
CA LEU A 230 -4.06 6.64 25.18
C LEU A 230 -5.14 7.27 26.08
N VAL A 231 -6.13 7.95 25.49
CA VAL A 231 -7.25 8.55 26.25
C VAL A 231 -8.02 7.49 27.04
N MET A 232 -8.35 6.36 26.41
CA MET A 232 -9.01 5.22 27.08
C MET A 232 -8.15 4.66 28.23
N SER A 233 -6.83 4.67 28.08
CA SER A 233 -5.91 4.26 29.13
C SER A 233 -5.87 5.25 30.30
N THR A 234 -5.93 6.56 30.03
CA THR A 234 -5.93 7.60 31.09
C THR A 234 -7.22 7.65 31.90
N ILE A 235 -8.36 7.24 31.32
CA ILE A 235 -9.64 7.14 32.01
C ILE A 235 -9.88 5.75 32.64
N ASN A 236 -8.85 4.88 32.67
CA ASN A 236 -8.89 3.52 33.22
C ASN A 236 -9.86 2.55 32.52
N TRP A 237 -10.22 2.81 31.26
CA TRP A 237 -10.97 1.84 30.43
C TRP A 237 -10.05 0.79 29.81
N LEU A 238 -8.76 1.13 29.65
CA LEU A 238 -7.69 0.23 29.22
C LEU A 238 -6.52 0.32 30.22
N PRO A 239 -5.64 -0.71 30.29
CA PRO A 239 -4.46 -0.64 31.14
C PRO A 239 -3.50 0.46 30.68
N PHE A 240 -2.92 1.21 31.62
CA PHE A 240 -1.98 2.28 31.28
C PHE A 240 -0.54 1.77 31.20
N TYR A 241 0.16 2.10 30.10
CA TYR A 241 1.56 1.74 29.89
C TYR A 241 2.35 2.94 29.38
N SER A 242 3.45 3.30 30.07
CA SER A 242 4.23 4.49 29.73
C SER A 242 4.85 4.47 28.33
N TRP A 243 5.03 3.32 27.68
CA TRP A 243 5.66 3.30 26.36
C TRP A 243 4.73 3.79 25.23
N HIS A 244 3.39 3.71 25.38
CA HIS A 244 2.50 4.11 24.29
C HIS A 244 2.46 5.62 24.05
N TRP A 245 2.70 6.45 25.08
CA TRP A 245 2.75 7.91 24.90
C TRP A 245 4.03 8.33 24.16
N ILE A 246 5.14 7.64 24.39
CA ILE A 246 6.42 7.87 23.70
C ILE A 246 6.26 7.62 22.20
N ILE A 247 5.63 6.50 21.84
CA ILE A 247 5.38 6.14 20.44
C ILE A 247 4.45 7.16 19.78
N LEU A 248 3.37 7.58 20.46
CA LEU A 248 2.48 8.61 19.94
C LEU A 248 3.21 9.94 19.69
N LEU A 249 4.00 10.40 20.66
CA LEU A 249 4.78 11.64 20.52
C LEU A 249 5.76 11.56 19.34
N ALA A 250 6.46 10.43 19.19
CA ALA A 250 7.36 10.22 18.06
C ALA A 250 6.61 10.29 16.71
N MET A 251 5.45 9.62 16.60
CA MET A 251 4.63 9.68 15.38
C MET A 251 4.12 11.09 15.10
N MET A 252 3.71 11.85 16.13
CA MET A 252 3.28 13.25 15.97
C MET A 252 4.42 14.14 15.48
N ILE A 253 5.63 14.00 16.02
CA ILE A 253 6.80 14.77 15.58
C ILE A 253 7.12 14.46 14.10
N ILE A 254 7.15 13.18 13.73
CA ILE A 254 7.37 12.76 12.34
C ILE A 254 6.27 13.30 11.43
N SER A 255 5.02 13.29 11.89
CA SER A 255 3.87 13.82 11.14
C SER A 255 4.02 15.31 10.88
N LEU A 256 4.31 16.10 11.92
CA LEU A 256 4.52 17.54 11.80
C LEU A 256 5.69 17.87 10.85
N PHE A 257 6.79 17.13 10.95
CA PHE A 257 7.92 17.27 10.04
C PHE A 257 7.54 16.93 8.58
N THR A 258 6.78 15.86 8.37
CA THR A 258 6.29 15.47 7.04
C THR A 258 5.35 16.52 6.45
N ILE A 259 4.43 17.05 7.26
CA ILE A 259 3.51 18.11 6.85
C ILE A 259 4.30 19.38 6.49
N TYR A 260 5.22 19.80 7.36
CA TYR A 260 6.07 20.96 7.12
C TYR A 260 6.87 20.85 5.81
N THR A 261 7.51 19.70 5.59
CA THR A 261 8.28 19.45 4.36
C THR A 261 7.39 19.37 3.12
N SER A 262 6.19 18.78 3.23
CA SER A 262 5.22 18.70 2.13
C SER A 262 4.72 20.08 1.67
N TYR A 263 4.69 21.09 2.55
CA TYR A 263 4.33 22.46 2.19
C TYR A 263 5.51 23.29 1.68
N ARG A 264 6.71 23.06 2.22
CA ARG A 264 7.91 23.84 1.89
C ARG A 264 8.61 23.41 0.60
N HIS A 265 8.52 22.13 0.24
CA HIS A 265 9.29 21.57 -0.88
C HIS A 265 8.38 21.06 -2.00
N PRO A 266 8.32 21.76 -3.16
CA PRO A 266 7.54 21.33 -4.33
C PRO A 266 7.90 19.93 -4.83
N GLU A 267 9.13 19.49 -4.59
CA GLU A 267 9.61 18.15 -4.96
C GLU A 267 8.73 17.04 -4.37
N TYR A 268 8.20 17.24 -3.16
CA TYR A 268 7.35 16.24 -2.50
C TYR A 268 6.08 15.95 -3.30
N GLN A 269 5.51 16.98 -3.92
CA GLN A 269 4.30 16.83 -4.75
C GLN A 269 4.60 16.14 -6.07
N LEU A 270 5.74 16.47 -6.70
CA LEU A 270 6.17 15.93 -8.00
C LEU A 270 6.59 14.45 -7.98
N PHE A 271 6.97 13.92 -6.82
CA PHE A 271 7.33 12.50 -6.67
C PHE A 271 6.34 11.74 -5.79
N SER A 272 5.16 12.32 -5.55
CA SER A 272 4.08 11.66 -4.84
C SER A 272 3.46 10.55 -5.70
N PRO A 273 3.01 9.42 -5.12
CA PRO A 273 2.36 8.33 -5.88
C PRO A 273 1.19 8.79 -6.77
N PRO A 274 0.29 9.71 -6.34
CA PRO A 274 -0.76 10.24 -7.20
C PRO A 274 -0.22 11.01 -8.42
N HIS A 275 0.86 11.77 -8.25
CA HIS A 275 1.48 12.49 -9.37
C HIS A 275 2.20 11.55 -10.34
N ILE A 276 2.86 10.50 -9.83
CA ILE A 276 3.47 9.45 -10.66
C ILE A 276 2.42 8.80 -11.57
N ARG A 277 1.21 8.56 -11.05
CA ARG A 277 0.07 8.06 -11.86
C ARG A 277 -0.29 9.02 -12.99
N GLN A 278 -0.49 10.31 -12.67
CA GLN A 278 -0.81 11.33 -13.67
C GLN A 278 0.29 11.47 -14.72
N LEU A 279 1.55 11.36 -14.31
CA LEU A 279 2.70 11.35 -15.21
C LEU A 279 2.62 10.15 -16.17
N ALA A 280 2.34 8.94 -15.66
CA ALA A 280 2.22 7.74 -16.49
C ALA A 280 1.04 7.82 -17.47
N GLU A 281 -0.14 8.27 -17.00
CA GLU A 281 -1.33 8.48 -17.82
C GLU A 281 -1.09 9.55 -18.90
N GLY A 282 -0.46 10.67 -18.54
CA GLY A 282 -0.12 11.75 -19.48
C GLY A 282 0.88 11.32 -20.55
N LEU A 283 1.90 10.54 -20.18
CA LEU A 283 2.88 10.01 -21.13
C LEU A 283 2.26 8.98 -22.09
N ASP A 284 1.36 8.12 -21.62
CA ASP A 284 0.61 7.17 -22.46
C ASP A 284 -0.32 7.89 -23.44
N MET A 285 -1.03 8.93 -22.97
CA MET A 285 -1.87 9.77 -23.81
C MET A 285 -1.06 10.47 -24.91
N LEU A 286 0.07 11.09 -24.56
CA LEU A 286 0.93 11.79 -25.53
C LEU A 286 1.50 10.86 -26.59
N GLU A 287 1.83 9.60 -26.23
CA GLU A 287 2.31 8.60 -27.18
C GLU A 287 1.24 8.19 -28.20
N LYS A 288 0.00 7.95 -27.73
CA LYS A 288 -1.14 7.62 -28.59
C LYS A 288 -1.49 8.77 -29.54
N THR A 289 -1.48 10.01 -29.08
CA THR A 289 -1.82 11.16 -29.93
C THR A 289 -0.76 11.46 -30.98
N ASN A 290 0.54 11.32 -30.66
CA ASN A 290 1.62 11.66 -31.59
C ASN A 290 1.97 10.54 -32.58
N THR A 291 1.53 9.30 -32.35
CA THR A 291 1.66 8.21 -33.34
C THR A 291 0.65 8.33 -34.48
N HIS A 292 -0.43 9.09 -34.30
CA HIS A 292 -1.47 9.33 -35.30
C HIS A 292 -1.37 10.67 -36.04
N SER A 293 -0.40 11.55 -35.70
CA SER A 293 -0.23 12.81 -36.43
C SER A 293 0.75 12.64 -37.59
N GLU A 294 0.21 12.55 -38.81
CA GLU A 294 1.00 12.70 -40.03
C GLU A 294 1.51 14.15 -40.10
N ARG A 295 2.83 14.32 -40.02
CA ARG A 295 3.59 15.53 -40.40
C ARG A 295 2.92 16.89 -40.09
N GLY A 296 3.28 17.53 -38.97
CA GLY A 296 3.21 19.01 -38.90
C GLY A 296 3.05 19.65 -37.52
N THR A 297 4.09 20.39 -37.12
CA THR A 297 4.12 21.64 -36.31
C THR A 297 3.45 21.77 -34.93
N LEU A 298 2.52 20.90 -34.51
CA LEU A 298 1.87 21.03 -33.19
C LEU A 298 2.51 20.08 -32.17
N VAL A 299 3.23 20.65 -31.20
CA VAL A 299 3.74 19.90 -30.03
C VAL A 299 2.61 19.76 -29.03
N ASN A 300 2.09 18.54 -28.88
CA ASN A 300 1.11 18.24 -27.84
C ASN A 300 1.77 18.34 -26.45
N ILE A 301 1.15 19.12 -25.56
CA ILE A 301 1.61 19.31 -24.19
C ILE A 301 0.56 18.76 -23.23
N TYR A 302 0.98 17.90 -22.31
CA TYR A 302 0.18 17.48 -21.17
C TYR A 302 0.67 18.20 -19.91
N THR A 303 -0.25 18.81 -19.16
CA THR A 303 0.07 19.49 -17.90
C THR A 303 -0.56 18.72 -16.73
N THR A 304 0.28 18.23 -15.82
CA THR A 304 -0.15 17.58 -14.58
C THR A 304 -0.73 18.59 -13.59
N GLN A 305 -1.48 18.12 -12.59
CA GLN A 305 -2.04 18.99 -11.55
C GLN A 305 -0.98 19.70 -10.71
N ALA A 306 0.19 19.08 -10.51
CA ALA A 306 1.34 19.70 -9.84
C ALA A 306 2.10 20.71 -10.73
N GLY A 307 1.59 21.02 -11.93
CA GLY A 307 2.16 22.03 -12.82
C GLY A 307 3.37 21.56 -13.65
N LEU A 308 3.61 20.26 -13.75
CA LEU A 308 4.60 19.71 -14.69
C LEU A 308 3.99 19.63 -16.10
N ASN A 309 4.62 20.32 -17.05
CA ASN A 309 4.34 20.22 -18.48
C ASN A 309 5.20 19.12 -19.07
N LEU A 310 4.61 18.33 -19.98
CA LEU A 310 5.23 17.19 -20.62
C LEU A 310 4.93 17.23 -22.12
N SER A 311 5.92 16.89 -22.94
CA SER A 311 5.70 16.54 -24.34
C SER A 311 6.51 15.30 -24.72
N TYR A 312 6.08 14.62 -25.77
CA TYR A 312 6.70 13.42 -26.29
C TYR A 312 6.89 13.53 -27.79
N GLY A 313 7.94 12.92 -28.34
CA GLY A 313 8.16 12.80 -29.76
C GLY A 313 9.12 11.66 -30.08
N VAL A 314 9.18 11.29 -31.36
CA VAL A 314 10.11 10.28 -31.88
C VAL A 314 11.00 10.96 -32.91
N ILE A 315 12.32 10.77 -32.81
CA ILE A 315 13.29 11.36 -33.73
C ILE A 315 13.86 10.27 -34.65
N GLY A 316 13.64 10.44 -35.96
CA GLY A 316 14.13 9.53 -37.02
C GLY A 316 13.06 8.59 -37.58
N THR A 317 13.21 8.20 -38.85
CA THR A 317 12.32 7.25 -39.56
C THR A 317 12.40 5.84 -38.99
N GLU A 318 13.51 5.49 -38.35
CA GLU A 318 13.64 4.30 -37.52
C GLU A 318 13.54 4.70 -36.05
N SER A 319 12.48 4.23 -35.38
CA SER A 319 12.04 4.39 -33.97
C SER A 319 13.06 4.20 -32.82
N ASN A 320 14.35 4.50 -33.03
CA ASN A 320 15.43 4.23 -32.07
C ASN A 320 15.66 5.33 -31.03
N LYS A 321 15.08 6.53 -31.19
CA LYS A 321 15.24 7.62 -30.22
C LYS A 321 13.89 8.19 -29.81
N GLN A 322 13.55 7.98 -28.54
CA GLN A 322 12.39 8.60 -27.90
C GLN A 322 12.83 9.90 -27.24
N TYR A 323 12.05 10.95 -27.48
CA TYR A 323 12.33 12.30 -27.02
C TYR A 323 11.20 12.78 -26.14
N PHE A 324 11.55 13.31 -24.98
CA PHE A 324 10.63 13.89 -24.02
C PHE A 324 11.08 15.30 -23.70
N THR A 325 10.14 16.20 -23.46
CA THR A 325 10.44 17.48 -22.82
C THR A 325 9.61 17.65 -21.58
N PHE A 326 10.18 18.30 -20.57
CA PHE A 326 9.45 18.64 -19.37
C PHE A 326 9.88 19.99 -18.78
N SER A 327 8.94 20.68 -18.17
CA SER A 327 9.16 21.97 -17.50
C SER A 327 8.11 22.22 -16.42
N LEU A 328 8.40 23.09 -15.46
CA LEU A 328 7.40 23.54 -14.48
C LEU A 328 6.63 24.76 -15.01
N LYS A 329 5.36 24.86 -14.65
CA LYS A 329 4.50 26.00 -14.93
C LYS A 329 5.04 27.27 -14.24
N ASN A 330 4.69 28.44 -14.77
CA ASN A 330 5.01 29.76 -14.20
C ASN A 330 6.52 30.11 -14.09
N LYS A 331 7.35 29.64 -15.02
CA LYS A 331 8.81 29.94 -15.07
C LYS A 331 9.59 29.49 -13.82
N GLN A 332 9.02 28.60 -13.01
CA GLN A 332 9.79 27.98 -11.93
C GLN A 332 10.90 27.11 -12.53
N ILE A 333 12.13 27.32 -12.07
CA ILE A 333 13.28 26.57 -12.57
C ILE A 333 13.40 25.29 -11.74
N MET A 334 13.24 24.16 -12.41
CA MET A 334 13.54 22.86 -11.82
C MET A 334 15.06 22.72 -11.64
N ASN A 335 15.52 22.44 -10.43
CA ASN A 335 16.94 22.17 -10.17
C ASN A 335 17.40 20.91 -10.94
N LYS A 336 18.66 20.88 -11.39
CA LYS A 336 19.27 19.77 -12.14
C LYS A 336 19.11 18.41 -11.45
N GLN A 337 19.25 18.36 -10.12
CA GLN A 337 19.03 17.11 -9.38
C GLN A 337 17.59 16.60 -9.51
N MET A 338 16.61 17.50 -9.41
CA MET A 338 15.19 17.17 -9.59
C MET A 338 14.90 16.76 -11.03
N ALA A 339 15.47 17.46 -12.01
CA ALA A 339 15.33 17.09 -13.43
C ALA A 339 15.93 15.71 -13.73
N HIS A 340 17.06 15.36 -13.10
CA HIS A 340 17.65 14.03 -13.24
C HIS A 340 16.77 12.94 -12.62
N LYS A 341 16.20 13.17 -11.42
CA LYS A 341 15.23 12.25 -10.81
C LYS A 341 13.98 12.09 -11.67
N MET A 342 13.46 13.18 -12.24
CA MET A 342 12.31 13.14 -13.16
C MET A 342 12.64 12.33 -14.42
N ALA A 343 13.84 12.51 -14.99
CA ALA A 343 14.29 11.72 -16.14
C ALA A 343 14.36 10.22 -15.83
N GLN A 344 14.89 9.85 -14.65
CA GLN A 344 14.91 8.47 -14.19
C GLN A 344 13.49 7.90 -14.03
N LEU A 345 12.56 8.70 -13.48
CA LEU A 345 11.16 8.30 -13.30
C LEU A 345 10.45 8.10 -14.65
N ILE A 346 10.63 9.01 -15.61
CA ILE A 346 10.08 8.86 -16.97
C ILE A 346 10.64 7.59 -17.62
N GLY A 347 11.95 7.36 -17.51
CA GLY A 347 12.59 6.14 -18.02
C GLY A 347 12.02 4.87 -17.37
N LEU A 348 11.78 4.90 -16.06
CA LEU A 348 11.16 3.81 -15.31
C LEU A 348 9.74 3.53 -15.80
N ILE A 349 8.88 4.55 -15.87
CA ILE A 349 7.47 4.44 -16.32
C ILE A 349 7.38 3.90 -17.76
N LYS A 350 8.29 4.35 -18.64
CA LYS A 350 8.32 3.93 -20.05
C LYS A 350 9.13 2.65 -20.28
N ASN A 351 9.66 2.04 -19.22
CA ASN A 351 10.52 0.87 -19.28
C ASN A 351 11.72 1.05 -20.25
N LEU A 352 12.29 2.26 -20.28
CA LEU A 352 13.44 2.62 -21.09
C LEU A 352 14.72 2.39 -20.27
N SER A 353 15.32 1.21 -20.45
CA SER A 353 16.61 0.85 -19.87
C SER A 353 17.74 1.27 -20.83
N GLY A 354 18.26 2.47 -20.65
CA GLY A 354 19.36 2.98 -21.48
C GLY A 354 20.02 4.22 -20.90
N GLN A 355 21.19 4.58 -21.44
CA GLN A 355 21.78 5.90 -21.19
C GLN A 355 20.83 6.95 -21.75
N PHE A 356 20.44 7.90 -20.90
CA PHE A 356 19.65 9.05 -21.31
C PHE A 356 20.54 10.29 -21.34
N THR A 357 20.27 11.17 -22.30
CA THR A 357 20.88 12.50 -22.34
C THR A 357 19.86 13.51 -21.86
N LEU A 358 20.21 14.25 -20.82
CA LEU A 358 19.39 15.34 -20.28
C LEU A 358 20.08 16.67 -20.60
N VAL A 359 19.41 17.53 -21.37
CA VAL A 359 19.90 18.84 -21.77
C VAL A 359 18.92 19.92 -21.32
N GLU A 360 19.40 20.87 -20.54
CA GLU A 360 18.64 22.08 -20.19
C GLU A 360 18.76 23.09 -21.34
N LYS A 361 17.63 23.59 -21.84
CA LYS A 361 17.56 24.73 -22.77
C LYS A 361 17.00 25.97 -22.07
N GLN A 362 16.98 27.10 -22.78
CA GLN A 362 16.46 28.37 -22.29
C GLN A 362 15.05 28.22 -21.67
N ASN A 363 14.80 28.99 -20.62
CA ASN A 363 13.54 29.04 -19.85
C ASN A 363 13.22 27.79 -19.00
N GLY A 364 14.23 27.02 -18.57
CA GLY A 364 14.04 25.91 -17.63
C GLY A 364 13.35 24.69 -18.24
N ILE A 365 13.43 24.55 -19.57
CA ILE A 365 12.91 23.40 -20.31
C ILE A 365 14.00 22.35 -20.41
N TYR A 366 13.69 21.15 -19.94
CA TYR A 366 14.57 20.00 -20.02
C TYR A 366 14.19 19.12 -21.18
N HIS A 367 15.20 18.75 -21.98
CA HIS A 367 15.10 17.81 -23.07
C HIS A 367 15.73 16.50 -22.65
N LEU A 368 14.96 15.43 -22.75
CA LEU A 368 15.34 14.09 -22.36
C LEU A 368 15.29 13.17 -23.57
N ILE A 369 16.43 12.63 -23.94
CA ILE A 369 16.55 11.71 -25.07
C ILE A 369 16.94 10.35 -24.52
N PHE A 370 16.09 9.35 -24.79
CA PHE A 370 16.45 7.95 -24.59
C PHE A 370 16.88 7.36 -25.92
N VAL A 371 18.10 6.81 -25.95
CA VAL A 371 18.54 5.96 -27.04
C VAL A 371 18.07 4.54 -26.72
N LYS A 372 17.18 4.02 -27.54
CA LYS A 372 16.67 2.66 -27.41
C LYS A 372 17.81 1.69 -27.74
N ASN A 373 18.57 1.27 -26.73
CA ASN A 373 19.38 0.07 -26.89
C ASN A 373 18.41 -1.10 -26.96
N ARG A 374 18.38 -1.81 -28.10
CA ARG A 374 17.81 -3.16 -28.15
C ARG A 374 18.63 -4.03 -27.19
N LEU A 375 18.24 -4.08 -25.91
CA LEU A 375 18.68 -5.15 -25.04
C LEU A 375 17.91 -6.41 -25.45
N VAL A 376 18.53 -7.15 -26.38
CA VAL A 376 18.61 -8.61 -26.45
C VAL A 376 17.42 -9.36 -25.84
N HIS A 377 16.40 -9.60 -26.65
CA HIS A 377 15.49 -10.74 -26.52
C HIS A 377 16.10 -12.02 -27.15
N GLN A 378 17.42 -12.16 -27.11
CA GLN A 378 18.16 -13.34 -27.61
C GLN A 378 18.79 -14.06 -26.42
N PHE A 379 18.01 -14.90 -25.73
CA PHE A 379 18.46 -16.12 -25.07
C PHE A 379 17.21 -16.95 -24.70
N HIS A 380 16.52 -17.43 -25.73
CA HIS A 380 15.77 -18.70 -25.69
C HIS A 380 15.37 -19.09 -27.11
N SER A 381 16.38 -19.43 -27.91
CA SER A 381 16.26 -20.43 -28.94
C SER A 381 17.66 -21.00 -29.16
N GLN A 382 17.73 -22.33 -29.26
CA GLN A 382 18.95 -23.13 -29.46
C GLN A 382 19.75 -23.45 -28.19
N THR A 383 19.30 -24.46 -27.46
CA THR A 383 19.93 -25.79 -27.54
C THR A 383 18.88 -26.85 -27.22
N LEU A 384 18.98 -27.93 -27.99
CA LEU A 384 18.22 -29.18 -27.96
C LEU A 384 18.00 -29.76 -26.56
#